data_AF-A0A4U9WEY6-F1
#
_entry.id   AF-A0A4U9WEY6-F1
#
_cell.length_a   1.000
_cell.length_b   1.000
_cell.length_c   1.000
_cell.angle_alpha   90.00
_cell.angle_beta   90.00
_cell.angle_gamma   90.00
#
_symmetry.space_group_name_H-M   'P 1'
#
loop_
_entity.id
_entity.type
_entity.pdbx_description
1 polymer ?
#
loop_
_entity_poly.entity_id
_entity_poly.type
_entity_poly.pdbx_seq_one_letter_code
_entity_poly.pdbx_strand_id
1 'polypeptide(L)'
;MSTATFSRLTSLLDQQQARYRVVDHPKAGKSEEVAKIRGTQLGQGAKALVCHVKGNGIKQHVLAILPPTNRPISARWHRVLAVLAPHWPARLKSTN
;
A
#
# COMPACT_ATOMS: atom_id res chain seq x y z
N MET A 1 -1.70 16.88 0.04
CA MET A 1 -0.50 16.03 0.03
C MET A 1 0.63 16.87 0.55
N SER A 2 1.46 16.34 1.45
CA SER A 2 2.65 17.07 1.88
C SER A 2 3.58 17.19 0.67
N THR A 3 3.73 18.40 0.14
CA THR A 3 4.65 18.70 -0.98
C THR A 3 6.07 18.24 -0.64
N ALA A 4 6.46 18.36 0.63
CA ALA A 4 7.75 17.88 1.12
C ALA A 4 7.94 16.36 0.97
N THR A 5 6.90 15.54 1.21
CA THR A 5 7.00 14.08 1.02
C THR A 5 7.18 13.72 -0.45
N PHE A 6 6.45 14.41 -1.34
CA PHE A 6 6.59 14.20 -2.78
C PHE A 6 7.99 14.54 -3.26
N SER A 7 8.52 15.74 -2.92
CA SER A 7 9.87 16.16 -3.31
C SER A 7 10.96 15.23 -2.78
N ARG A 8 10.80 14.71 -1.54
CA ARG A 8 11.74 13.73 -0.98
C ARG A 8 11.71 12.41 -1.75
N LEU A 9 10.53 11.95 -2.15
CA LEU A 9 10.39 10.70 -2.90
C LEU A 9 10.98 10.81 -4.31
N THR A 10 10.67 11.89 -5.04
CA THR A 10 11.24 12.09 -6.39
C THR A 10 12.76 12.21 -6.32
N SER A 11 13.30 12.98 -5.36
CA SER A 11 14.75 13.09 -5.17
C SER A 11 15.42 11.73 -4.92
N LEU A 12 14.78 10.85 -4.13
CA LEU A 12 15.29 9.51 -3.87
C LEU A 12 15.28 8.63 -5.13
N LEU A 13 14.19 8.69 -5.92
CA LEU A 13 14.09 7.95 -7.18
C LEU A 13 15.13 8.42 -8.21
N ASP A 14 15.34 9.73 -8.30
CA ASP A 14 16.34 10.35 -9.17
C ASP A 14 17.76 9.93 -8.76
N GLN A 15 18.09 10.00 -7.47
CA GLN A 15 19.38 9.56 -6.94
C GLN A 15 19.67 8.09 -7.23
N GLN A 16 18.65 7.23 -7.19
CA GLN A 16 18.79 5.81 -7.48
C GLN A 16 18.63 5.48 -8.98
N GLN A 17 18.53 6.50 -9.85
CA GLN A 17 18.34 6.35 -11.29
C GLN A 17 17.15 5.46 -11.66
N ALA A 18 16.10 5.47 -10.84
CA ALA A 18 14.89 4.71 -11.11
C ALA A 18 14.17 5.28 -12.33
N ARG A 19 13.67 4.42 -13.22
CA ARG A 19 12.84 4.86 -14.35
C ARG A 19 11.41 5.11 -13.87
N TYR A 20 10.98 6.36 -13.89
CA TYR A 20 9.61 6.73 -13.54
C TYR A 20 9.12 7.92 -14.38
N ARG A 21 7.81 8.18 -14.32
CA ARG A 21 7.17 9.38 -14.89
C ARG A 21 6.13 9.87 -13.90
N VAL A 22 6.04 11.19 -13.72
CA VAL A 22 4.98 11.84 -12.94
C VAL A 22 3.76 12.03 -13.85
N VAL A 23 2.58 11.69 -13.34
CA VAL A 23 1.30 11.86 -14.05
C VAL A 23 0.38 12.65 -13.13
N ASP A 24 0.23 13.94 -13.42
CA ASP A 24 -0.65 14.83 -12.66
C ASP A 24 -2.11 14.60 -13.01
N HIS A 25 -2.97 14.61 -11.99
CA HIS A 25 -4.40 14.48 -12.18
C HIS A 25 -5.19 15.10 -11.01
N PRO A 26 -6.44 15.56 -11.25
CA PRO A 26 -7.33 15.95 -10.17
C PRO A 26 -7.65 14.74 -9.28
N LYS A 27 -8.01 14.98 -8.00
CA LYS A 27 -8.36 13.90 -7.08
C LYS A 27 -9.48 13.04 -7.69
N ALA A 28 -9.17 11.77 -7.94
CA ALA A 28 -10.11 10.79 -8.46
C ALA A 28 -10.62 9.90 -7.32
N GLY A 29 -11.91 9.59 -7.32
CA GLY A 29 -12.55 8.80 -6.26
C GLY A 29 -12.49 7.29 -6.47
N LYS A 30 -12.24 6.84 -7.71
CA LYS A 30 -12.31 5.43 -8.10
C LYS A 30 -10.99 4.95 -8.71
N SER A 31 -10.63 3.68 -8.45
CA SER A 31 -9.37 3.11 -8.93
C SER A 31 -9.34 2.96 -10.46
N GLU A 32 -10.50 2.76 -11.07
CA GLU A 32 -10.74 2.67 -12.51
C GLU A 32 -10.36 3.97 -13.23
N GLU A 33 -10.70 5.10 -12.63
CA GLU A 33 -10.44 6.43 -13.19
C GLU A 33 -8.94 6.74 -13.19
N VAL A 34 -8.27 6.46 -12.06
CA VAL A 34 -6.80 6.61 -11.95
C VAL A 34 -6.06 5.63 -12.86
N ALA A 35 -6.59 4.41 -13.08
CA ALA A 35 -5.99 3.45 -14.00
C ALA A 35 -6.03 3.95 -15.45
N LYS A 36 -7.17 4.52 -15.89
CA LYS A 36 -7.31 5.16 -17.21
C LYS A 36 -6.31 6.30 -17.40
N ILE A 37 -6.20 7.19 -16.42
CA ILE A 37 -5.25 8.32 -16.47
C ILE A 37 -3.80 7.84 -16.60
N ARG A 38 -3.43 6.77 -15.89
CA ARG A 38 -2.10 6.18 -15.97
C ARG A 38 -1.83 5.43 -17.29
N GLY A 39 -2.86 5.16 -18.09
CA GLY A 39 -2.77 4.27 -19.26
C GLY A 39 -2.53 2.81 -18.87
N THR A 40 -2.93 2.42 -17.66
CA THR A 40 -2.74 1.08 -17.11
C THR A 40 -4.05 0.32 -17.02
N GLN A 41 -4.02 -1.01 -17.15
CA GLN A 41 -5.19 -1.83 -16.83
C GLN A 41 -5.47 -1.77 -15.32
N LEU A 42 -6.73 -1.95 -14.91
CA LEU A 42 -7.13 -1.99 -13.49
C LEU A 42 -6.27 -2.99 -12.68
N GLY A 43 -5.88 -4.09 -13.33
CA GLY A 43 -5.06 -5.17 -12.80
C GLY A 43 -3.55 -4.89 -12.69
N GLN A 44 -3.08 -3.69 -13.04
CA GLN A 44 -1.64 -3.34 -13.01
C GLN A 44 -1.27 -2.37 -11.87
N GLY A 45 -2.25 -1.89 -11.10
CA GLY A 45 -1.99 -1.06 -9.92
C GLY A 45 -1.61 -1.89 -8.69
N ALA A 46 -0.93 -1.30 -7.71
CA ALA A 46 -0.76 -1.90 -6.38
C ALA A 46 -1.65 -1.19 -5.36
N LYS A 47 -2.09 -1.92 -4.33
CA LYS A 47 -2.75 -1.33 -3.15
C LYS A 47 -1.85 -1.57 -1.94
N ALA A 48 -1.51 -0.52 -1.20
CA ALA A 48 -0.70 -0.62 0.00
C ALA A 48 -1.53 -0.27 1.23
N LEU A 49 -1.27 -0.95 2.34
CA LEU A 49 -1.89 -0.66 3.63
C LEU A 49 -0.81 -0.64 4.72
N VAL A 50 -0.88 0.36 5.59
CA VAL A 50 -0.03 0.46 6.78
C VAL A 50 -0.83 0.00 7.98
N CYS A 51 -0.35 -1.04 8.65
CA CYS A 51 -0.95 -1.63 9.84
C CYS A 51 -0.15 -1.21 11.07
N HIS A 52 -0.83 -0.90 12.17
CA HIS A 52 -0.20 -0.91 13.49
C HIS A 52 -0.55 -2.23 14.17
N VAL A 53 0.45 -3.11 14.31
CA VAL A 53 0.30 -4.41 14.96
C VAL A 53 0.73 -4.28 16.42
N LYS A 54 -0.10 -4.80 17.33
CA LYS A 54 0.15 -4.81 18.78
C LYS A 54 -0.10 -6.23 19.31
N GLY A 55 0.84 -6.77 20.08
CA GLY A 55 0.69 -8.08 20.74
C GLY A 55 2.02 -8.58 21.33
N ASN A 56 1.97 -9.39 22.39
CA ASN A 56 3.14 -9.96 23.08
C ASN A 56 4.26 -8.94 23.41
N GLY A 57 3.89 -7.73 23.84
CA GLY A 57 4.85 -6.66 24.16
C GLY A 57 5.47 -5.95 22.95
N ILE A 58 5.15 -6.38 21.71
CA ILE A 58 5.66 -5.77 20.48
C ILE A 58 4.64 -4.78 19.92
N LYS A 59 5.14 -3.60 19.56
CA LYS A 59 4.42 -2.58 18.78
C LYS A 59 5.20 -2.33 17.50
N GLN A 60 4.60 -2.67 16.36
CA GLN A 60 5.28 -2.56 15.07
C GLN A 60 4.34 -2.01 14.01
N HIS A 61 4.91 -1.23 13.10
CA HIS A 61 4.24 -0.78 11.89
C HIS A 61 4.61 -1.71 10.73
N VAL A 62 3.60 -2.19 10.02
CA VAL A 62 3.80 -3.07 8.86
C VAL A 62 3.19 -2.43 7.62
N LEU A 63 3.95 -2.40 6.54
CA LEU A 63 3.46 -2.02 5.22
C LEU A 63 3.19 -3.29 4.40
N ALA A 64 1.93 -3.51 4.04
CA ALA A 64 1.52 -4.62 3.17
C ALA A 64 1.21 -4.08 1.77
N ILE A 65 1.93 -4.57 0.76
CA ILE A 65 1.67 -4.26 -0.66
C ILE A 65 0.96 -5.45 -1.29
N LEU A 66 -0.21 -5.20 -1.87
CA LEU A 66 -1.08 -6.24 -2.43
C LEU A 66 -1.33 -5.99 -3.92
N PRO A 67 -1.46 -7.09 -4.70
CA PRO A 67 -1.88 -6.98 -6.08
C PRO A 67 -3.32 -6.42 -6.15
N PRO A 68 -3.68 -5.82 -7.28
CA PRO A 68 -4.96 -5.17 -7.43
C PRO A 68 -6.08 -6.20 -7.33
N THR A 69 -7.16 -5.80 -6.65
CA THR A 69 -8.33 -6.63 -6.44
C THR A 69 -9.55 -5.73 -6.29
N ASN A 70 -10.70 -6.22 -6.74
CA ASN A 70 -12.00 -5.56 -6.55
C ASN A 70 -12.54 -5.72 -5.13
N ARG A 71 -11.92 -6.56 -4.28
CA ARG A 71 -12.27 -6.63 -2.87
C ARG A 71 -11.63 -5.49 -2.08
N PRO A 72 -12.27 -4.98 -1.03
CA PRO A 72 -11.62 -4.03 -0.14
C PRO A 72 -10.36 -4.65 0.47
N ILE A 73 -9.34 -3.82 0.69
CA ILE A 73 -8.05 -4.28 1.23
C ILE A 73 -8.23 -4.94 2.61
N SER A 74 -9.24 -4.52 3.37
CA SER A 74 -9.63 -5.13 4.64
C SER A 74 -10.13 -6.57 4.49
N ALA A 75 -10.79 -6.94 3.40
CA ALA A 75 -11.22 -8.33 3.20
C ALA A 75 -10.05 -9.30 2.94
N ARG A 76 -8.81 -8.80 2.79
CA ARG A 76 -7.61 -9.61 2.59
C ARG A 76 -6.66 -9.63 3.80
N TRP A 77 -7.07 -9.11 4.95
CA TRP A 77 -6.27 -9.11 6.18
C TRP A 77 -5.68 -10.50 6.49
N HIS A 78 -6.46 -11.57 6.37
CA HIS A 78 -5.97 -12.95 6.61
C HIS A 78 -4.75 -13.33 5.76
N ARG A 79 -4.68 -12.86 4.50
CA ARG A 79 -3.54 -13.13 3.60
C ARG A 79 -2.31 -12.31 3.95
N VAL A 80 -2.50 -11.06 4.37
CA VAL A 80 -1.41 -10.20 4.86
C VAL A 80 -0.82 -10.77 6.15
N LEU A 81 -1.69 -11.19 7.06
CA LEU A 81 -1.29 -11.83 8.31
C LEU A 81 -0.58 -13.15 8.06
N ALA A 82 -0.99 -13.96 7.10
CA ALA A 82 -0.34 -15.23 6.77
C ALA A 82 1.12 -15.08 6.31
N VAL A 83 1.48 -13.95 5.67
CA VAL A 83 2.87 -13.66 5.25
C VAL A 83 3.72 -13.18 6.43
N LEU A 84 3.10 -12.53 7.42
CA LEU A 84 3.75 -12.04 8.64
C LEU A 84 3.73 -13.08 9.78
N ALA A 85 2.89 -14.11 9.65
CA ALA A 85 2.69 -15.17 10.64
C ALA A 85 3.92 -16.09 10.87
N PRO A 86 4.82 -16.35 9.91
CA PRO A 86 5.97 -17.23 10.16
C PRO A 86 6.87 -16.73 11.30
N HIS A 87 6.79 -15.45 11.66
CA HIS A 87 7.52 -14.82 12.77
C HIS A 87 6.61 -14.28 13.88
N TRP A 88 5.31 -14.61 13.92
CA TRP A 88 4.35 -14.00 14.84
C TRP A 88 3.40 -15.03 15.48
N PRO A 89 3.53 -15.35 16.78
CA PRO A 89 2.75 -16.41 17.42
C PRO A 89 1.40 -15.96 18.01
N ALA A 90 0.91 -14.74 17.74
CA ALA A 90 -0.30 -14.24 18.41
C ALA A 90 -1.53 -14.23 17.50
N ARG A 91 -2.52 -15.04 17.88
CA ARG A 91 -3.90 -15.08 17.40
C ARG A 91 -4.48 -13.66 17.36
N LEU A 92 -4.63 -13.09 16.16
CA LEU A 92 -5.25 -11.78 15.99
C LEU A 92 -6.73 -11.85 16.37
N LYS A 93 -7.06 -11.31 17.54
CA LYS A 93 -8.43 -10.90 17.83
C LYS A 93 -8.68 -9.62 17.05
N SER A 94 -9.51 -9.74 16.02
CA SER A 94 -10.14 -8.61 15.34
C SER A 94 -10.97 -7.84 16.37
N THR A 95 -10.45 -6.75 16.89
CA THR A 95 -11.28 -5.76 17.59
C THR A 95 -11.80 -4.77 16.55
N ASN A 96 -13.14 -4.70 16.51
CA ASN A 96 -13.97 -3.80 15.72
C ASN A 96 -13.59 -2.34 15.93
#